data_AF-A0A183CJV2-F1
#
_entry.id   AF-A0A183CJV2-F1
#
_cell.length_a   1.000
_cell.length_b   1.000
_cell.length_c   1.000
_cell.angle_alpha   90.00
_cell.angle_beta   90.00
_cell.angle_gamma   90.00
#
_symmetry.space_group_name_H-M   'P 1'
#
loop_
_entity.id
_entity.type
_entity.pdbx_description
1 polymer ?
#
loop_
_entity_poly.entity_id
_entity_poly.type
_entity_poly.pdbx_seq_one_letter_code
_entity_poly.pdbx_strand_id
1 'polypeptide(L)'
;MVEECQNEQQQNFDALTEAQKGNAKIGGKKIGKIEHLVAILTPAAQWRRLYDPFRIAGAIVLFIFIIYTVHQLNQQNKQLNEMRLKMAESLKSVQAMVVAELENGNFSMAAHEEEQTKLEELKHLWEKINQFELELKGMKQIAIVVAELEEHKQSNANKFFEIELKNDKLEKYQKGQQLNISFLLKLGIINRWDSDDCHDKLALIGPERWIVQRNGDNSEGWSSVLAESRILDNPFGISYFEVKIVEKTGGLLIGLAKARMPLDKHVGDHEGTYAYSSLGNLWGHEVAGCLHTDKGRPYSEGKLEFEKGDVVGCGLKNGQIIYALNEQRLDHRFHFS
;
A
#
# COMPACT_ATOMS: atom_id res chain seq x y z
N MET A 1 10.60 -18.82 -29.04
CA MET A 1 11.11 -18.25 -27.76
C MET A 1 11.18 -16.72 -27.74
N VAL A 2 12.03 -16.03 -28.51
CA VAL A 2 12.08 -14.53 -28.49
C VAL A 2 10.82 -13.92 -29.12
N GLU A 3 10.32 -14.47 -30.23
CA GLU A 3 9.08 -14.02 -30.89
C GLU A 3 7.81 -14.30 -30.05
N GLU A 4 7.75 -15.43 -29.32
CA GLU A 4 6.64 -15.72 -28.40
C GLU A 4 6.58 -14.72 -27.25
N CYS A 5 7.73 -14.34 -26.70
CA CYS A 5 7.79 -13.37 -25.61
C CYS A 5 7.39 -11.96 -26.08
N GLN A 6 7.76 -11.57 -27.30
CA GLN A 6 7.33 -10.30 -27.90
C GLN A 6 5.82 -10.28 -28.20
N ASN A 7 5.25 -11.40 -28.66
CA ASN A 7 3.82 -11.50 -28.90
C ASN A 7 3.00 -11.44 -27.61
N GLU A 8 3.42 -12.10 -26.52
CA GLU A 8 2.74 -11.98 -25.23
C GLU A 8 2.84 -10.57 -24.65
N GLN A 9 3.97 -9.87 -24.80
CA GLN A 9 4.11 -8.49 -24.34
C GLN A 9 3.22 -7.52 -25.13
N GLN A 10 3.12 -7.70 -26.45
CA GLN A 10 2.24 -6.87 -27.28
C GLN A 10 0.76 -7.10 -26.94
N GLN A 11 0.34 -8.35 -26.74
CA GLN A 11 -1.03 -8.68 -26.34
C GLN A 11 -1.39 -8.09 -24.97
N ASN A 12 -0.46 -8.09 -24.02
CA ASN A 12 -0.67 -7.48 -22.70
C ASN A 12 -0.74 -5.95 -22.79
N PHE A 13 0.03 -5.31 -23.67
CA PHE A 13 0.01 -3.87 -23.89
C PHE A 13 -1.29 -3.42 -24.57
N ASP A 14 -1.76 -4.18 -25.57
CA ASP A 14 -3.01 -3.91 -26.28
C ASP A 14 -4.22 -4.09 -25.34
N ALA A 15 -4.21 -5.14 -24.51
CA ALA A 15 -5.24 -5.37 -23.49
C ALA A 15 -5.28 -4.24 -22.42
N LEU A 16 -4.12 -3.73 -22.00
CA LEU A 16 -4.03 -2.61 -21.06
C LEU A 16 -4.54 -1.30 -21.70
N THR A 17 -4.22 -1.07 -22.97
CA THR A 17 -4.66 0.11 -23.72
C THR A 17 -6.18 0.10 -23.94
N GLU A 18 -6.77 -1.06 -24.21
CA GLU A 18 -8.23 -1.22 -24.34
C GLU A 18 -8.96 -1.14 -22.99
N ALA A 19 -8.34 -1.60 -21.90
CA ALA A 19 -8.87 -1.43 -20.54
C ALA A 19 -8.92 0.05 -20.14
N GLN A 20 -7.92 0.85 -20.52
CA GLN A 20 -7.89 2.30 -20.25
C GLN A 20 -8.92 3.10 -21.06
N LYS A 21 -9.30 2.64 -22.25
CA LYS A 21 -10.38 3.23 -23.05
C LYS A 21 -11.79 2.91 -22.52
N GLY A 22 -11.91 2.09 -21.47
CA GLY A 22 -13.19 1.79 -20.82
C GLY A 22 -14.12 0.86 -21.61
N ASN A 23 -13.60 0.16 -22.63
CA ASN A 23 -14.41 -0.68 -23.54
C ASN A 23 -14.25 -2.19 -23.29
N ALA A 24 -13.41 -2.62 -22.35
CA ALA A 24 -13.21 -4.04 -22.07
C ALA A 24 -14.46 -4.67 -21.40
N LYS A 25 -15.02 -5.70 -22.05
CA LYS A 25 -16.04 -6.60 -21.49
C LYS A 25 -15.40 -7.95 -21.21
N ILE A 26 -15.36 -8.36 -19.94
CA ILE A 26 -14.99 -9.72 -19.55
C ILE A 26 -16.26 -10.39 -19.02
N GLY A 27 -16.69 -11.49 -19.67
CA GLY A 27 -17.90 -12.21 -19.26
C GLY A 27 -19.23 -11.46 -19.45
N GLY A 28 -19.31 -10.52 -20.40
CA GLY A 28 -20.54 -9.79 -20.72
C GLY A 28 -20.92 -8.66 -19.75
N LYS A 29 -20.18 -8.45 -18.65
CA LYS A 29 -20.36 -7.29 -17.75
C LYS A 29 -19.45 -6.13 -18.16
N LYS A 30 -20.04 -4.92 -18.20
CA LYS A 30 -19.35 -3.65 -18.45
C LYS A 30 -18.67 -3.23 -17.14
N ILE A 31 -17.34 -3.21 -17.11
CA ILE A 31 -16.58 -2.77 -15.93
C ILE A 31 -16.60 -1.24 -15.94
N GLY A 32 -17.14 -0.65 -14.86
CA GLY A 32 -17.14 0.81 -14.69
C GLY A 32 -15.72 1.35 -14.57
N LYS A 33 -15.55 2.63 -14.92
CA LYS A 33 -14.30 3.40 -14.86
C LYS A 33 -13.60 3.16 -13.51
N ILE A 34 -12.43 2.53 -13.54
CA ILE A 34 -11.64 2.23 -12.33
C ILE A 34 -10.90 3.51 -11.94
N GLU A 35 -11.51 4.35 -11.11
CA GLU A 35 -10.90 5.60 -10.62
C GLU A 35 -10.16 5.43 -9.28
N HIS A 36 -9.99 4.20 -8.77
CA HIS A 36 -9.21 3.97 -7.55
C HIS A 36 -8.48 2.62 -7.57
N LEU A 37 -7.30 2.59 -8.17
CA LEU A 37 -6.26 1.59 -7.89
C LEU A 37 -5.27 2.16 -6.86
N VAL A 38 -5.77 2.42 -5.66
CA VAL A 38 -4.94 2.52 -4.46
C VAL A 38 -5.13 1.20 -3.72
N ALA A 39 -4.36 0.19 -4.12
CA ALA A 39 -4.24 -1.03 -3.36
C ALA A 39 -2.78 -1.51 -3.32
N ILE A 40 -2.20 -1.33 -2.13
CA ILE A 40 -1.37 -2.32 -1.45
C ILE A 40 0.00 -2.58 -2.12
N LEU A 41 0.95 -1.69 -1.80
CA LEU A 41 2.37 -2.02 -1.78
C LEU A 41 2.86 -1.92 -0.34
N THR A 42 2.92 -3.07 0.33
CA THR A 42 3.61 -3.25 1.61
C THR A 42 5.11 -2.92 1.46
N PRO A 43 5.70 -2.06 2.32
CA PRO A 43 7.08 -1.55 2.12
C PRO A 43 8.20 -2.58 2.31
N ALA A 44 7.94 -3.74 2.94
CA ALA A 44 9.00 -4.63 3.40
C ALA A 44 9.63 -5.53 2.30
N ALA A 45 9.02 -5.63 1.11
CA ALA A 45 9.49 -6.56 0.06
C ALA A 45 10.11 -5.88 -1.18
N GLN A 46 10.17 -4.55 -1.24
CA GLN A 46 10.58 -3.83 -2.47
C GLN A 46 12.08 -3.55 -2.61
N TRP A 47 12.89 -3.70 -1.55
CA TRP A 47 14.32 -3.41 -1.64
C TRP A 47 15.11 -4.39 -2.52
N ARG A 48 14.56 -5.58 -2.85
CA ARG A 48 15.21 -6.50 -3.80
C ARG A 48 14.83 -6.27 -5.27
N ARG A 49 13.85 -5.42 -5.58
CA ARG A 49 13.49 -5.10 -6.98
C ARG A 49 14.19 -3.83 -7.50
N LEU A 50 14.86 -3.07 -6.64
CA LEU A 50 15.59 -1.86 -7.06
C LEU A 50 17.01 -2.14 -7.57
N TYR A 51 17.56 -3.32 -7.30
CA TYR A 51 18.85 -3.81 -7.81
C TYR A 51 18.62 -4.92 -8.85
N ASP A 52 17.78 -4.66 -9.85
CA ASP A 52 17.79 -5.48 -11.05
C ASP A 52 18.96 -5.02 -11.93
N PRO A 53 20.06 -5.79 -12.05
CA PRO A 53 21.23 -5.38 -12.84
C PRO A 53 20.85 -5.06 -14.29
N PHE A 54 19.79 -5.67 -14.81
CA PHE A 54 19.30 -5.43 -16.16
C PHE A 54 18.67 -4.04 -16.33
N ARG A 55 18.01 -3.50 -15.30
CA ARG A 55 17.49 -2.12 -15.36
C ARG A 55 18.61 -1.08 -15.29
N ILE A 56 19.64 -1.34 -14.49
CA ILE A 56 20.82 -0.46 -14.40
C ILE A 56 21.60 -0.48 -15.72
N ALA A 57 21.87 -1.67 -16.26
CA ALA A 57 22.55 -1.82 -17.55
C ALA A 57 21.75 -1.18 -18.69
N GLY A 58 20.42 -1.38 -18.72
CA GLY A 58 19.54 -0.74 -19.70
C GLY A 58 19.57 0.78 -19.64
N ALA A 59 19.56 1.37 -18.43
CA ALA A 59 19.67 2.82 -18.26
C ALA A 59 21.03 3.37 -18.73
N ILE A 60 22.13 2.64 -18.47
CA ILE A 60 23.47 3.04 -18.94
C ILE A 60 23.56 3.03 -20.46
N VAL A 61 23.04 1.99 -21.13
CA VAL A 61 23.05 1.89 -22.59
C VAL A 61 22.21 3.02 -23.21
N LEU A 62 21.04 3.32 -22.64
CA LEU A 62 20.21 4.44 -23.09
C LEU A 62 20.94 5.77 -22.94
N PHE A 63 21.68 5.97 -21.85
CA PHE A 63 22.45 7.19 -21.60
C PHE A 63 23.57 7.38 -22.62
N ILE A 64 24.31 6.33 -22.95
CA ILE A 64 25.35 6.35 -24.00
C ILE A 64 24.74 6.70 -25.35
N PHE A 65 23.57 6.14 -25.67
CA PHE A 65 22.86 6.44 -26.92
C PHE A 65 22.42 7.91 -27.01
N ILE A 66 21.96 8.49 -25.89
CA ILE A 66 21.62 9.92 -25.82
C ILE A 66 22.87 10.79 -26.04
N ILE A 67 24.00 10.48 -25.40
CA ILE A 67 25.25 11.23 -25.59
C ILE A 67 25.70 11.17 -27.06
N TYR A 68 25.62 10.00 -27.68
CA TYR A 68 25.99 9.81 -29.08
C TYR A 68 25.10 10.64 -30.03
N THR A 69 23.78 10.62 -29.83
CA THR A 69 22.85 11.41 -30.66
C THR A 69 23.05 12.91 -30.50
N VAL A 70 23.33 13.40 -29.29
CA VAL A 70 23.68 14.81 -29.05
C VAL A 70 25.00 15.19 -29.74
N HIS A 71 26.02 14.33 -29.68
CA HIS A 71 27.28 14.58 -30.40
C HIS A 71 27.05 14.64 -31.92
N GLN A 72 26.31 13.68 -32.48
CA GLN A 72 26.02 13.64 -33.91
C GLN A 72 25.27 14.88 -34.38
N LEU A 73 24.29 15.35 -33.59
CA LEU A 73 23.58 16.60 -33.85
C LEU A 73 24.51 17.81 -33.87
N ASN A 74 25.44 17.90 -32.92
CA ASN A 74 26.39 19.01 -32.88
C ASN A 74 27.28 19.06 -34.14
N GLN A 75 27.64 17.88 -34.68
CA GLN A 75 28.37 17.78 -35.93
C GLN A 75 27.53 18.21 -37.13
N GLN A 76 26.24 17.82 -37.20
CA GLN A 76 25.32 18.26 -38.24
C GLN A 76 25.11 19.79 -38.22
N ASN A 77 25.01 20.39 -37.02
CA ASN A 77 24.91 21.84 -36.87
C ASN A 77 26.12 22.59 -37.45
N LYS A 78 27.32 22.05 -37.26
CA LYS A 78 28.54 22.62 -37.86
C LYS A 78 28.48 22.56 -39.40
N GLN A 79 28.05 21.44 -39.96
CA GLN A 79 27.89 21.29 -41.41
C GLN A 79 26.83 22.24 -41.98
N LEU A 80 25.69 22.43 -41.30
CA LEU A 80 24.66 23.37 -41.71
C LEU A 80 25.18 24.81 -41.75
N ASN A 81 25.98 25.22 -40.77
CA ASN A 81 26.60 26.54 -40.73
C ASN A 81 27.61 26.74 -41.88
N GLU A 82 28.41 25.73 -42.21
CA GLU A 82 29.31 25.77 -43.38
C GLU A 82 28.52 25.85 -44.70
N MET A 83 27.41 25.11 -44.82
CA MET A 83 26.56 25.12 -46.02
C MET A 83 25.89 26.49 -46.21
N ARG A 84 25.37 27.09 -45.13
CA ARG A 84 24.83 28.45 -45.13
C ARG A 84 25.88 29.50 -45.54
N LEU A 85 27.13 29.35 -45.09
CA LEU A 85 28.23 30.24 -45.46
C LEU A 85 28.55 30.14 -46.97
N LYS A 86 28.67 28.91 -47.51
CA LYS A 86 28.90 28.68 -48.94
C LYS A 86 27.79 29.26 -49.80
N MET A 87 26.53 29.12 -49.37
CA MET A 87 25.40 29.72 -50.07
C MET A 87 25.46 31.25 -50.03
N ALA A 88 25.85 31.86 -48.91
CA ALA A 88 26.00 33.32 -48.83
C ALA A 88 27.12 33.84 -49.76
N GLU A 89 28.21 33.09 -49.91
CA GLU A 89 29.29 33.41 -50.84
C GLU A 89 28.86 33.24 -52.31
N SER A 90 28.15 32.15 -52.65
CA SER A 90 27.65 31.94 -54.01
C SER A 90 26.60 32.99 -54.40
N LEU A 91 25.73 33.39 -53.47
CA LEU A 91 24.74 34.45 -53.70
C LEU A 91 25.42 35.78 -54.02
N LYS A 92 26.49 36.14 -53.29
CA LYS A 92 27.31 37.33 -53.57
C LYS A 92 27.97 37.24 -54.95
N SER A 93 28.47 36.07 -55.34
CA SER A 93 29.08 35.86 -56.66
C SER A 93 28.06 36.02 -57.80
N VAL A 94 26.86 35.44 -57.66
CA VAL A 94 25.78 35.59 -58.64
C VAL A 94 25.37 37.05 -58.73
N GLN A 95 25.22 37.73 -57.60
CA GLN A 95 24.89 39.16 -57.58
C GLN A 95 25.95 40.01 -58.31
N ALA A 96 27.25 39.74 -58.10
CA ALA A 96 28.32 40.44 -58.79
C ALA A 96 28.33 40.20 -60.32
N MET A 97 28.02 38.97 -60.73
CA MET A 97 27.93 38.58 -62.14
C MET A 97 26.77 39.32 -62.84
N VAL A 98 25.58 39.33 -62.23
CA VAL A 98 24.40 40.04 -62.75
C VAL A 98 24.66 41.55 -62.87
N VAL A 99 25.34 42.16 -61.89
CA VAL A 99 25.72 43.58 -61.94
C VAL A 99 26.67 43.86 -63.11
N ALA A 100 27.69 43.02 -63.32
CA ALA A 100 28.65 43.17 -64.42
C ALA A 100 28.01 42.99 -65.81
N GLU A 101 27.06 42.06 -65.96
CA GLU A 101 26.33 41.86 -67.21
C GLU A 101 25.38 43.04 -67.52
N LEU A 102 24.74 43.61 -66.49
CA LEU A 102 23.92 44.82 -66.66
C LEU A 102 24.74 46.02 -67.18
N GLU A 103 26.01 46.13 -66.76
CA GLU A 103 26.91 47.19 -67.18
C GLU A 103 27.44 47.01 -68.62
N ASN A 104 27.58 45.76 -69.10
CA ASN A 104 28.18 45.46 -70.40
C ASN A 104 27.21 45.32 -71.59
N GLY A 105 25.89 45.28 -71.36
CA GLY A 105 24.86 45.44 -72.40
C GLY A 105 24.80 44.38 -73.52
N ASN A 106 25.60 43.31 -73.47
CA ASN A 106 25.67 42.27 -74.50
C ASN A 106 25.32 40.90 -73.92
N PHE A 107 24.05 40.51 -74.04
CA PHE A 107 23.58 39.17 -73.67
C PHE A 107 24.02 38.15 -74.72
N SER A 108 25.11 37.41 -74.43
CA SER A 108 25.51 36.27 -75.25
C SER A 108 24.83 35.00 -74.77
N MET A 109 24.39 34.15 -75.71
CA MET A 109 23.63 32.92 -75.43
C MET A 109 24.42 31.89 -74.61
N ALA A 110 25.76 31.93 -74.64
CA ALA A 110 26.63 31.03 -73.88
C ALA A 110 26.70 31.37 -72.37
N ALA A 111 26.53 32.65 -72.01
CA ALA A 111 26.49 33.07 -70.60
C ALA A 111 25.21 32.56 -69.89
N HIS A 112 24.12 32.39 -70.65
CA HIS A 112 22.83 31.93 -70.13
C HIS A 112 22.82 30.44 -69.72
N GLU A 113 23.60 29.56 -70.37
CA GLU A 113 23.72 28.15 -69.95
C GLU A 113 24.49 27.99 -68.62
N GLU A 114 25.52 28.83 -68.40
CA GLU A 114 26.27 28.84 -67.14
C GLU A 114 25.43 29.39 -65.97
N GLU A 115 24.56 30.35 -66.25
CA GLU A 115 23.64 30.90 -65.24
C GLU A 115 22.57 29.88 -64.81
N GLN A 116 22.02 29.10 -65.77
CA GLN A 116 21.04 28.05 -65.48
C GLN A 116 21.61 26.92 -64.60
N THR A 117 22.85 26.50 -64.84
CA THR A 117 23.49 25.45 -64.03
C THR A 117 23.75 25.91 -62.59
N LYS A 118 24.25 27.13 -62.40
CA LYS A 118 24.43 27.74 -61.06
C LYS A 118 23.10 27.90 -60.32
N LEU A 119 22.02 28.25 -61.03
CA LEU A 119 20.69 28.39 -60.44
C LEU A 119 20.13 27.05 -59.93
N GLU A 120 20.34 25.97 -60.69
CA GLU A 120 19.85 24.64 -60.29
C GLU A 120 20.63 24.07 -59.10
N GLU A 121 21.94 24.30 -59.02
CA GLU A 121 22.74 24.02 -57.82
C GLU A 121 22.23 24.79 -56.60
N LEU A 122 21.83 26.04 -56.78
CA LEU A 122 21.28 26.91 -55.72
C LEU A 122 19.93 26.39 -55.20
N LYS A 123 19.04 25.95 -56.09
CA LYS A 123 17.76 25.32 -55.70
C LYS A 123 17.98 24.06 -54.87
N HIS A 124 18.86 23.18 -55.32
CA HIS A 124 19.17 21.93 -54.60
C HIS A 124 19.80 22.18 -53.23
N LEU A 125 20.66 23.20 -53.10
CA LEU A 125 21.19 23.62 -51.79
C LEU A 125 20.09 24.17 -50.87
N TRP A 126 19.13 24.93 -51.42
CA TRP A 126 18.01 25.48 -50.66
C TRP A 126 17.08 24.39 -50.10
N GLU A 127 16.76 23.37 -50.90
CA GLU A 127 15.98 22.21 -50.44
C GLU A 127 16.68 21.48 -49.29
N LYS A 128 18.00 21.26 -49.39
CA LYS A 128 18.78 20.64 -48.31
C LYS A 128 18.74 21.45 -47.01
N ILE A 129 18.85 22.78 -47.08
CA ILE A 129 18.77 23.64 -45.90
C ILE A 129 17.40 23.55 -45.24
N ASN A 130 16.31 23.57 -46.03
CA ASN A 130 14.96 23.44 -45.48
C ASN A 130 14.75 22.07 -44.81
N GLN A 131 15.28 21.00 -45.38
CA GLN A 131 15.24 19.68 -44.77
C GLN A 131 15.99 19.66 -43.42
N PHE A 132 17.19 20.24 -43.36
CA PHE A 132 17.94 20.36 -42.10
C PHE A 132 17.24 21.22 -41.05
N GLU A 133 16.60 22.32 -41.44
CA GLU A 133 15.84 23.16 -40.51
C GLU A 133 14.66 22.40 -39.88
N LEU A 134 14.00 21.55 -40.67
CA LEU A 134 12.91 20.70 -40.18
C LEU A 134 13.41 19.67 -39.17
N GLU A 135 14.54 19.00 -39.46
CA GLU A 135 15.18 18.06 -38.53
C GLU A 135 15.60 18.77 -37.23
N LEU A 136 16.18 19.97 -37.33
CA LEU A 136 16.60 20.77 -36.18
C LEU A 136 15.42 21.15 -35.27
N LYS A 137 14.26 21.45 -35.87
CA LYS A 137 13.02 21.76 -35.13
C LYS A 137 12.52 20.56 -34.34
N GLY A 138 12.59 19.35 -34.92
CA GLY A 138 12.28 18.11 -34.21
C GLY A 138 13.19 17.88 -33.00
N MET A 139 14.49 18.14 -33.14
CA MET A 139 15.45 17.95 -32.05
C MET A 139 15.29 18.96 -30.91
N LYS A 140 14.86 20.20 -31.19
CA LYS A 140 14.52 21.18 -30.14
C LYS A 140 13.37 20.70 -29.25
N GLN A 141 12.38 19.99 -29.81
CA GLN A 141 11.29 19.42 -29.02
C GLN A 141 11.81 18.32 -28.09
N ILE A 142 12.72 17.46 -28.57
CA ILE A 142 13.36 16.42 -27.75
C ILE A 142 14.11 17.05 -26.58
N ALA A 143 14.86 18.14 -26.80
CA ALA A 143 15.59 18.82 -25.74
C ALA A 143 14.68 19.36 -24.62
N ILE A 144 13.49 19.87 -24.97
CA ILE A 144 12.48 20.33 -24.00
C ILE A 144 11.97 19.15 -23.17
N VAL A 145 11.60 18.03 -23.83
CA VAL A 145 11.12 16.82 -23.13
C VAL A 145 12.19 16.26 -22.18
N VAL A 146 13.47 16.30 -22.57
CA VAL A 146 14.58 15.86 -21.71
C VAL A 146 14.72 16.76 -20.48
N ALA A 147 14.58 18.08 -20.63
CA ALA A 147 14.64 19.02 -19.50
C ALA A 147 13.47 18.81 -18.52
N GLU A 148 12.25 18.67 -19.02
CA GLU A 148 11.06 18.37 -18.21
C GLU A 148 11.20 17.03 -17.46
N LEU A 149 11.80 16.02 -18.12
CA LEU A 149 12.05 14.72 -17.50
C LEU A 149 13.06 14.81 -16.34
N GLU A 150 14.11 15.63 -16.47
CA GLU A 150 15.11 15.80 -15.41
C GLU A 150 14.53 16.58 -14.21
N GLU A 151 13.70 17.59 -14.46
CA GLU A 151 12.96 18.28 -13.40
C GLU A 151 12.03 17.33 -12.65
N HIS A 152 11.29 16.49 -13.38
CA HIS A 152 10.40 15.50 -12.78
C HIS A 152 11.17 14.46 -11.95
N LYS A 153 12.34 14.02 -12.43
CA LYS A 153 13.24 13.11 -11.70
C LYS A 153 13.73 13.73 -10.39
N GLN A 154 14.11 15.02 -10.41
CA GLN A 154 14.57 15.72 -9.21
C GLN A 154 13.44 15.95 -8.21
N SER A 155 12.25 16.32 -8.69
CA SER A 155 11.04 16.42 -7.86
C SER A 155 10.69 15.09 -7.18
N ASN A 156 10.81 13.97 -7.90
CA ASN A 156 10.56 12.65 -7.35
C ASN A 156 11.63 12.25 -6.31
N ALA A 157 12.91 12.55 -6.54
CA ALA A 157 13.97 12.29 -5.56
C ALA A 157 13.68 13.00 -4.22
N ASN A 158 13.21 14.25 -4.26
CA ASN A 158 12.83 15.00 -3.05
C ASN A 158 11.65 14.35 -2.32
N LYS A 159 10.63 13.87 -3.04
CA LYS A 159 9.49 13.15 -2.45
C LYS A 159 9.92 11.85 -1.77
N PHE A 160 10.87 11.11 -2.36
CA PHE A 160 11.40 9.89 -1.75
C PHE A 160 12.11 10.18 -0.42
N PHE A 161 12.92 11.23 -0.37
CA PHE A 161 13.61 11.64 0.86
C PHE A 161 12.61 12.03 1.98
N GLU A 162 11.53 12.72 1.63
CA GLU A 162 10.47 13.06 2.60
C GLU A 162 9.74 11.83 3.15
N ILE A 163 9.50 10.81 2.30
CA ILE A 163 8.90 9.54 2.71
C ILE A 163 9.82 8.78 3.67
N GLU A 164 11.11 8.70 3.36
CA GLU A 164 12.10 8.03 4.21
C GLU A 164 12.17 8.66 5.60
N LEU A 165 12.23 10.00 5.68
CA LEU A 165 12.21 10.73 6.94
C LEU A 165 10.93 10.50 7.75
N LYS A 166 9.77 10.40 7.09
CA LYS A 166 8.49 10.09 7.74
C LYS A 166 8.47 8.66 8.30
N ASN A 167 9.07 7.71 7.59
CA ASN A 167 9.17 6.32 8.05
C ASN A 167 10.03 6.19 9.30
N ASP A 168 11.18 6.87 9.37
CA ASP A 168 12.06 6.86 10.55
C ASP A 168 11.34 7.38 11.81
N LYS A 169 10.56 8.46 11.66
CA LYS A 169 9.74 8.99 12.75
C LYS A 169 8.71 7.97 13.20
N LEU A 170 8.02 7.33 12.26
CA LEU A 170 6.98 6.33 12.56
C LEU A 170 7.57 5.12 13.30
N GLU A 171 8.73 4.62 12.88
CA GLU A 171 9.41 3.51 13.54
C GLU A 171 9.79 3.86 14.98
N LYS A 172 10.28 5.09 15.23
CA LYS A 172 10.57 5.58 16.57
C LYS A 172 9.33 5.64 17.46
N TYR A 173 8.20 6.12 16.92
CA TYR A 173 6.92 6.12 17.65
C TYR A 173 6.45 4.71 18.00
N GLN A 174 6.54 3.76 17.06
CA GLN A 174 6.16 2.36 17.29
C GLN A 174 7.01 1.71 18.38
N LYS A 175 8.34 1.90 18.34
CA LYS A 175 9.25 1.41 19.39
C LYS A 175 8.93 2.00 20.77
N GLY A 176 8.60 3.29 20.82
CA GLY A 176 8.16 3.95 22.05
C GLY A 176 6.87 3.36 22.64
N GLN A 177 5.89 3.04 21.80
CA GLN A 177 4.64 2.41 22.24
C GLN A 177 4.84 0.98 22.76
N GLN A 178 5.68 0.19 22.10
CA GLN A 178 6.00 -1.18 22.57
C GLN A 178 6.66 -1.19 23.95
N LEU A 179 7.56 -0.23 24.21
CA LEU A 179 8.18 -0.06 25.53
C LEU A 179 7.14 0.23 26.61
N ASN A 180 6.14 1.06 26.31
CA ASN A 180 5.05 1.37 27.23
C ASN A 180 4.17 0.14 27.52
N ILE A 181 3.82 -0.65 26.52
CA ILE A 181 3.02 -1.88 26.71
C ILE A 181 3.77 -2.87 27.60
N SER A 182 5.05 -3.12 27.31
CA SER A 182 5.89 -4.03 28.12
C SER A 182 5.97 -3.57 29.59
N PHE A 183 6.09 -2.26 29.82
CA PHE A 183 6.09 -1.70 31.16
C PHE A 183 4.73 -1.89 31.86
N LEU A 184 3.61 -1.63 31.19
CA LEU A 184 2.26 -1.81 31.74
C LEU A 184 1.92 -3.26 32.06
N LEU A 185 2.38 -4.22 31.23
CA LEU A 185 2.27 -5.66 31.51
C LEU A 185 3.08 -6.05 32.76
N LYS A 186 4.32 -5.55 32.90
CA LYS A 186 5.15 -5.81 34.10
C LYS A 186 4.54 -5.24 35.37
N LEU A 187 3.82 -4.13 35.27
CA LEU A 187 3.09 -3.55 36.39
C LEU A 187 1.74 -4.24 36.67
N GLY A 188 1.31 -5.18 35.84
CA GLY A 188 0.01 -5.84 35.95
C GLY A 188 -1.18 -4.91 35.69
N ILE A 189 -0.95 -3.74 35.06
CA ILE A 189 -2.00 -2.77 34.70
C ILE A 189 -2.76 -3.27 33.47
N ILE A 190 -2.04 -3.88 32.53
CA ILE A 190 -2.61 -4.60 31.39
C ILE A 190 -2.33 -6.07 31.62
N ASN A 191 -3.24 -6.93 31.16
CA ASN A 191 -3.12 -8.37 31.28
C ASN A 191 -3.13 -9.03 29.90
N ARG A 192 -2.76 -10.30 29.84
CA ARG A 192 -2.80 -11.13 28.63
C ARG A 192 -3.21 -12.55 28.98
N TRP A 193 -3.58 -13.32 27.97
CA TRP A 193 -3.87 -14.74 28.16
C TRP A 193 -2.61 -15.50 28.56
N ASP A 194 -2.74 -16.38 29.55
CA ASP A 194 -1.67 -17.25 30.01
C ASP A 194 -1.50 -18.42 29.05
N SER A 195 -0.28 -18.71 28.61
CA SER A 195 -0.01 -19.89 27.78
C SER A 195 -0.03 -21.18 28.60
N ASP A 196 0.30 -21.11 29.89
CA ASP A 196 0.43 -22.29 30.75
C ASP A 196 -0.93 -22.71 31.32
N ASP A 197 -1.86 -21.74 31.45
CA ASP A 197 -3.26 -21.95 31.83
C ASP A 197 -4.20 -21.81 30.61
N CYS A 198 -3.80 -22.38 29.47
CA CYS A 198 -4.56 -22.41 28.22
C CYS A 198 -4.84 -23.85 27.77
N HIS A 199 -6.09 -24.16 27.43
CA HIS A 199 -6.43 -25.45 26.84
C HIS A 199 -5.71 -25.65 25.49
N ASP A 200 -5.29 -26.87 25.19
CA ASP A 200 -4.49 -27.21 23.98
C ASP A 200 -5.20 -26.91 22.64
N LYS A 201 -6.54 -26.97 22.62
CA LYS A 201 -7.40 -26.60 21.49
C LYS A 201 -7.56 -25.08 21.26
N LEU A 202 -7.02 -24.25 22.15
CA LEU A 202 -7.04 -22.80 22.00
C LEU A 202 -5.66 -22.31 21.52
N ALA A 203 -5.67 -21.48 20.48
CA ALA A 203 -4.51 -20.79 19.97
C ALA A 203 -4.48 -19.35 20.47
N LEU A 204 -3.34 -18.93 21.02
CA LEU A 204 -3.07 -17.54 21.39
C LEU A 204 -2.35 -16.86 20.23
N ILE A 205 -2.90 -15.76 19.72
CA ILE A 205 -2.38 -15.08 18.52
C ILE A 205 -1.61 -13.82 18.90
N GLY A 206 -0.43 -13.67 18.28
CA GLY A 206 0.45 -12.52 18.44
C GLY A 206 1.34 -12.55 19.69
N PRO A 207 2.39 -11.72 19.74
CA PRO A 207 3.34 -11.71 20.85
C PRO A 207 2.73 -11.25 22.19
N GLU A 208 1.70 -10.41 22.13
CA GLU A 208 1.00 -9.91 23.32
C GLU A 208 -0.04 -10.90 23.86
N ARG A 209 -0.40 -11.95 23.11
CA ARG A 209 -1.41 -12.95 23.49
C ARG A 209 -2.75 -12.35 23.93
N TRP A 210 -3.26 -11.38 23.19
CA TRP A 210 -4.56 -10.74 23.48
C TRP A 210 -5.74 -11.37 22.74
N ILE A 211 -5.46 -12.13 21.69
CA ILE A 211 -6.49 -12.81 20.89
C ILE A 211 -6.41 -14.30 21.20
N VAL A 212 -7.54 -14.88 21.55
CA VAL A 212 -7.72 -16.33 21.68
C VAL A 212 -8.63 -16.82 20.56
N GLN A 213 -8.21 -17.91 19.90
CA GLN A 213 -8.98 -18.57 18.85
C GLN A 213 -9.10 -20.05 19.18
N ARG A 214 -10.30 -20.59 19.13
CA ARG A 214 -10.49 -22.05 19.16
C ARG A 214 -10.40 -22.59 17.74
N ASN A 215 -9.54 -23.58 17.52
CA ASN A 215 -9.42 -24.28 16.25
C ASN A 215 -10.12 -25.65 16.36
N GLY A 216 -10.79 -26.09 15.28
CA GLY A 216 -11.46 -27.40 15.22
C GLY A 216 -12.98 -27.34 15.35
N ASP A 217 -13.63 -28.50 15.31
CA ASP A 217 -15.08 -28.61 15.27
C ASP A 217 -15.75 -28.30 16.62
N ASN A 218 -16.94 -27.69 16.55
CA ASN A 218 -17.74 -27.28 17.72
C ASN A 218 -18.25 -28.47 18.57
N SER A 219 -18.05 -29.71 18.14
CA SER A 219 -18.50 -30.93 18.83
C SER A 219 -17.57 -31.39 19.94
N GLU A 220 -16.36 -30.83 20.05
CA GLU A 220 -15.30 -31.39 20.90
C GLU A 220 -15.23 -30.82 22.33
N GLY A 221 -16.38 -30.46 22.92
CA GLY A 221 -16.49 -30.02 24.31
C GLY A 221 -16.01 -28.59 24.56
N TRP A 222 -15.91 -28.19 25.84
CA TRP A 222 -15.52 -26.83 26.24
C TRP A 222 -14.00 -26.68 26.32
N SER A 223 -13.52 -25.44 26.14
CA SER A 223 -12.12 -25.08 26.35
C SER A 223 -12.03 -23.68 26.93
N SER A 224 -11.20 -23.52 27.95
CA SER A 224 -10.99 -22.26 28.66
C SER A 224 -9.53 -21.84 28.64
N VAL A 225 -9.31 -20.54 28.82
CA VAL A 225 -8.01 -19.94 29.06
C VAL A 225 -8.14 -18.94 30.20
N LEU A 226 -7.13 -18.88 31.07
CA LEU A 226 -7.05 -17.90 32.15
C LEU A 226 -6.11 -16.75 31.76
N ALA A 227 -6.28 -15.61 32.41
CA ALA A 227 -5.36 -14.50 32.27
C ALA A 227 -4.09 -14.75 33.13
N GLU A 228 -2.94 -14.30 32.64
CA GLU A 228 -1.62 -14.55 33.26
C GLU A 228 -1.51 -13.96 34.67
N SER A 229 -2.01 -12.73 34.83
CA SER A 229 -2.06 -12.09 36.14
C SER A 229 -3.44 -12.28 36.77
N ARG A 230 -3.46 -12.56 38.07
CA ARG A 230 -4.69 -12.41 38.85
C ARG A 230 -5.08 -10.94 38.86
N ILE A 231 -6.37 -10.69 39.01
CA ILE A 231 -6.85 -9.36 39.33
C ILE A 231 -6.18 -8.96 40.66
N LEU A 232 -5.25 -8.00 40.58
CA LEU A 232 -4.57 -7.44 41.74
C LEU A 232 -5.59 -6.72 42.63
N ASP A 233 -5.30 -6.68 43.94
CA ASP A 233 -5.96 -5.76 44.87
C ASP A 233 -5.60 -4.33 44.45
N ASN A 234 -6.38 -3.82 43.50
CA ASN A 234 -6.23 -2.47 43.00
C ASN A 234 -6.58 -1.52 44.16
N PRO A 235 -5.73 -0.52 44.51
CA PRO A 235 -6.08 0.49 45.51
C PRO A 235 -7.39 1.23 45.20
N PHE A 236 -7.82 1.25 43.94
CA PHE A 236 -9.10 1.84 43.51
C PHE A 236 -10.31 0.92 43.69
N GLY A 237 -10.13 -0.32 44.15
CA GLY A 237 -11.20 -1.29 44.41
C GLY A 237 -11.99 -1.75 43.19
N ILE A 238 -11.47 -1.48 41.98
CA ILE A 238 -12.11 -1.78 40.70
C ILE A 238 -11.12 -2.43 39.75
N SER A 239 -11.54 -3.52 39.12
CA SER A 239 -10.81 -4.14 38.01
C SER A 239 -11.81 -4.48 36.92
N TYR A 240 -11.44 -4.22 35.68
CA TYR A 240 -12.35 -4.35 34.54
C TYR A 240 -11.55 -4.67 33.28
N PHE A 241 -12.10 -5.55 32.46
CA PHE A 241 -11.58 -5.88 31.15
C PHE A 241 -12.72 -6.06 30.16
N GLU A 242 -12.40 -5.93 28.88
CA GLU A 242 -13.35 -6.10 27.78
C GLU A 242 -12.85 -7.14 26.82
N VAL A 243 -13.80 -7.89 26.26
CA VAL A 243 -13.54 -8.91 25.24
C VAL A 243 -14.40 -8.57 24.03
N LYS A 244 -13.73 -8.29 22.92
CA LYS A 244 -14.41 -8.10 21.63
C LYS A 244 -14.61 -9.45 20.95
N ILE A 245 -15.84 -9.72 20.53
CA ILE A 245 -16.18 -10.95 19.83
C ILE A 245 -15.85 -10.80 18.35
N VAL A 246 -14.70 -11.34 17.94
CA VAL A 246 -14.25 -11.28 16.53
C VAL A 246 -15.01 -12.27 15.65
N GLU A 247 -15.31 -13.45 16.20
CA GLU A 247 -16.04 -14.52 15.53
C GLU A 247 -16.79 -15.36 16.57
N LYS A 248 -17.96 -15.90 16.18
CA LYS A 248 -18.79 -16.75 17.04
C LYS A 248 -19.48 -17.81 16.20
N THR A 249 -19.13 -19.07 16.44
CA THR A 249 -19.78 -20.25 15.83
C THR A 249 -20.44 -21.15 16.88
N GLY A 250 -20.12 -20.95 18.16
CA GLY A 250 -20.64 -21.72 19.29
C GLY A 250 -20.93 -20.83 20.51
N GLY A 251 -21.11 -21.47 21.67
CA GLY A 251 -21.31 -20.78 22.94
C GLY A 251 -20.01 -20.14 23.43
N LEU A 252 -20.10 -18.90 23.92
CA LEU A 252 -18.99 -18.19 24.56
C LEU A 252 -19.38 -17.81 25.97
N LEU A 253 -18.44 -17.94 26.91
CA LEU A 253 -18.63 -17.57 28.31
C LEU A 253 -17.44 -16.74 28.77
N ILE A 254 -17.73 -15.55 29.29
CA ILE A 254 -16.72 -14.57 29.72
C ILE A 254 -16.94 -14.28 31.19
N GLY A 255 -15.86 -14.32 31.99
CA GLY A 255 -16.04 -14.36 33.44
C GLY A 255 -14.78 -14.26 34.27
N LEU A 256 -14.98 -14.50 35.56
CA LEU A 256 -13.95 -14.49 36.60
C LEU A 256 -13.89 -15.84 37.32
N ALA A 257 -12.72 -16.19 37.83
CA ALA A 257 -12.50 -17.38 38.63
C ALA A 257 -11.69 -17.03 39.88
N LYS A 258 -12.13 -17.51 41.05
CA LYS A 258 -11.44 -17.34 42.35
C LYS A 258 -10.19 -18.20 42.47
N ALA A 259 -10.19 -19.34 41.78
CA ALA A 259 -9.11 -20.30 41.74
C ALA A 259 -8.99 -20.87 40.32
N ARG A 260 -7.88 -21.57 40.05
CA ARG A 260 -7.74 -22.32 38.79
C ARG A 260 -8.91 -23.30 38.65
N MET A 261 -9.49 -23.34 37.46
CA MET A 261 -10.55 -24.28 37.09
C MET A 261 -10.04 -25.23 36.00
N PRO A 262 -10.64 -26.42 35.84
CA PRO A 262 -10.31 -27.30 34.74
C PRO A 262 -10.50 -26.61 33.38
N LEU A 263 -9.51 -26.71 32.51
CA LEU A 263 -9.51 -26.00 31.23
C LEU A 263 -10.43 -26.63 30.19
N ASP A 264 -10.87 -27.88 30.39
CA ASP A 264 -11.82 -28.62 29.54
C ASP A 264 -13.29 -28.34 29.91
N LYS A 265 -13.52 -27.36 30.78
CA LYS A 265 -14.84 -26.88 31.22
C LYS A 265 -15.01 -25.41 30.86
N HIS A 266 -16.24 -24.92 30.86
CA HIS A 266 -16.49 -23.48 30.70
C HIS A 266 -16.50 -22.76 32.05
N VAL A 267 -16.07 -21.51 32.04
CA VAL A 267 -16.22 -20.61 33.19
C VAL A 267 -17.70 -20.52 33.59
N GLY A 268 -17.98 -20.58 34.89
CA GLY A 268 -19.33 -20.60 35.46
C GLY A 268 -19.82 -21.99 35.91
N ASP A 269 -19.33 -23.08 35.32
CA ASP A 269 -19.73 -24.46 35.70
C ASP A 269 -19.13 -24.89 37.04
N HIS A 270 -17.91 -24.41 37.34
CA HIS A 270 -17.19 -24.79 38.55
C HIS A 270 -17.47 -23.84 39.70
N GLU A 271 -17.46 -24.36 40.93
CA GLU A 271 -17.58 -23.55 42.14
C GLU A 271 -16.47 -22.48 42.18
N GLY A 272 -16.82 -21.26 42.61
CA GLY A 272 -15.90 -20.12 42.61
C GLY A 272 -15.63 -19.51 41.23
N THR A 273 -16.40 -19.86 40.20
CA THR A 273 -16.31 -19.26 38.86
C THR A 273 -17.63 -18.60 38.43
N TYR A 274 -17.56 -17.46 37.76
CA TYR A 274 -18.72 -16.62 37.47
C TYR A 274 -18.66 -16.16 36.03
N ALA A 275 -19.72 -16.35 35.25
CA ALA A 275 -19.69 -16.08 33.82
C ALA A 275 -20.94 -15.41 33.29
N TYR A 276 -20.75 -14.68 32.20
CA TYR A 276 -21.80 -14.23 31.32
C TYR A 276 -21.69 -14.98 29.99
N SER A 277 -22.75 -15.71 29.65
CA SER A 277 -22.85 -16.54 28.46
C SER A 277 -23.43 -15.76 27.30
N SER A 278 -23.00 -16.11 26.09
CA SER A 278 -23.51 -15.55 24.84
C SER A 278 -25.01 -15.77 24.61
N LEU A 279 -25.61 -16.70 25.35
CA LEU A 279 -27.06 -16.97 25.36
C LEU A 279 -27.81 -16.11 26.40
N GLY A 280 -27.20 -15.07 26.96
CA GLY A 280 -27.88 -14.20 27.91
C GLY A 280 -27.97 -14.75 29.34
N ASN A 281 -27.19 -15.79 29.65
CA ASN A 281 -27.23 -16.44 30.97
C ASN A 281 -26.09 -15.96 31.87
N LEU A 282 -26.37 -15.68 33.14
CA LEU A 282 -25.36 -15.40 34.16
C LEU A 282 -25.19 -16.62 35.05
N TRP A 283 -23.97 -17.14 35.14
CA TRP A 283 -23.62 -18.37 35.84
C TRP A 283 -22.87 -18.10 37.13
N GLY A 284 -23.17 -18.90 38.15
CA GLY A 284 -22.47 -18.93 39.42
C GLY A 284 -22.92 -17.88 40.43
N HIS A 285 -23.90 -17.05 40.08
CA HIS A 285 -24.43 -15.99 40.93
C HIS A 285 -25.65 -16.49 41.70
N GLU A 286 -25.49 -16.80 42.98
CA GLU A 286 -26.59 -17.17 43.87
C GLU A 286 -27.39 -15.91 44.25
N VAL A 287 -28.58 -15.75 43.68
CA VAL A 287 -29.50 -14.64 43.96
C VAL A 287 -30.93 -15.16 44.12
N ALA A 288 -31.79 -14.39 44.80
CA ALA A 288 -33.19 -14.76 44.97
C ALA A 288 -33.88 -14.96 43.61
N GLY A 289 -34.46 -16.14 43.39
CA GLY A 289 -35.12 -16.50 42.14
C GLY A 289 -34.18 -16.99 41.03
N CYS A 290 -32.91 -17.27 41.32
CA CYS A 290 -32.05 -17.98 40.37
C CYS A 290 -32.50 -19.44 40.18
N LEU A 291 -32.16 -19.98 39.02
CA LEU A 291 -32.34 -21.38 38.68
C LEU A 291 -31.09 -22.16 39.09
N HIS A 292 -31.24 -23.46 39.29
CA HIS A 292 -30.12 -24.36 39.59
C HIS A 292 -30.06 -25.48 38.56
N THR A 293 -28.85 -25.81 38.12
CA THR A 293 -28.63 -27.03 37.32
C THR A 293 -28.86 -28.27 38.16
N ASP A 294 -28.90 -29.46 37.53
CA ASP A 294 -28.95 -30.75 38.25
C ASP A 294 -27.79 -30.96 39.22
N LYS A 295 -26.68 -30.24 39.02
CA LYS A 295 -25.51 -30.23 39.91
C LYS A 295 -25.58 -29.14 40.99
N GLY A 296 -26.71 -28.44 41.10
CA GLY A 296 -26.94 -27.35 42.05
C GLY A 296 -26.21 -26.05 41.70
N ARG A 297 -25.72 -25.88 40.46
CA ARG A 297 -25.02 -24.63 40.07
C ARG A 297 -26.05 -23.53 39.79
N PRO A 298 -25.98 -22.38 40.47
CA PRO A 298 -26.93 -21.30 40.23
C PRO A 298 -26.66 -20.63 38.88
N TYR A 299 -27.74 -20.26 38.19
CA TYR A 299 -27.69 -19.44 37.00
C TYR A 299 -28.99 -18.61 36.87
N SER A 300 -28.92 -17.54 36.10
CA SER A 300 -30.09 -16.71 35.77
C SER A 300 -30.16 -16.48 34.27
N GLU A 301 -31.38 -16.50 33.74
CA GLU A 301 -31.67 -16.29 32.32
C GLU A 301 -32.21 -14.87 32.06
N GLY A 302 -32.47 -14.55 30.79
CA GLY A 302 -33.17 -13.32 30.41
C GLY A 302 -32.30 -12.07 30.36
N LYS A 303 -30.97 -12.20 30.31
CA LYS A 303 -30.09 -11.09 29.90
C LYS A 303 -29.98 -11.04 28.38
N LEU A 304 -29.45 -9.92 27.88
CA LEU A 304 -29.19 -9.75 26.45
C LEU A 304 -28.23 -10.84 25.95
N GLU A 305 -28.48 -11.38 24.78
CA GLU A 305 -27.51 -12.23 24.08
C GLU A 305 -26.43 -11.36 23.43
N PHE A 306 -25.28 -11.96 23.12
CA PHE A 306 -24.23 -11.27 22.38
C PHE A 306 -23.68 -12.13 21.25
N GLU A 307 -23.28 -11.45 20.18
CA GLU A 307 -22.85 -12.03 18.92
C GLU A 307 -21.55 -11.43 18.38
N LYS A 308 -21.19 -11.82 17.15
CA LYS A 308 -20.00 -11.32 16.48
C LYS A 308 -20.10 -9.79 16.32
N GLY A 309 -19.05 -9.09 16.73
CA GLY A 309 -18.95 -7.64 16.67
C GLY A 309 -19.14 -6.97 18.02
N ASP A 310 -19.83 -7.62 18.96
CA ASP A 310 -20.10 -7.08 20.28
C ASP A 310 -18.85 -7.00 21.16
N VAL A 311 -18.92 -6.12 22.16
CA VAL A 311 -17.91 -5.96 23.21
C VAL A 311 -18.54 -6.31 24.55
N VAL A 312 -18.00 -7.34 25.20
CA VAL A 312 -18.46 -7.80 26.52
C VAL A 312 -17.47 -7.36 27.58
N GLY A 313 -17.94 -6.55 28.51
CA GLY A 313 -17.20 -6.12 29.69
C GLY A 313 -17.41 -7.05 30.87
N CYS A 314 -16.35 -7.30 31.64
CA CYS A 314 -16.41 -8.02 32.90
C CYS A 314 -15.48 -7.36 33.92
N GLY A 315 -15.95 -7.20 35.16
CA GLY A 315 -15.14 -6.59 36.20
C GLY A 315 -15.58 -6.94 37.61
N LEU A 316 -14.73 -6.55 38.55
CA LEU A 316 -14.94 -6.64 39.99
C LEU A 316 -14.87 -5.23 40.56
N LYS A 317 -15.89 -4.82 41.32
CA LYS A 317 -15.97 -3.52 42.00
C LYS A 317 -16.47 -3.73 43.42
N ASN A 318 -15.65 -3.43 44.43
CA ASN A 318 -16.00 -3.59 45.85
C ASN A 318 -16.53 -4.99 46.18
N GLY A 319 -15.92 -6.04 45.63
CA GLY A 319 -16.38 -7.42 45.80
C GLY A 319 -17.68 -7.74 45.05
N GLN A 320 -18.10 -6.91 44.09
CA GLN A 320 -19.25 -7.19 43.23
C GLN A 320 -18.81 -7.40 41.79
N ILE A 321 -19.35 -8.44 41.15
CA ILE A 321 -19.09 -8.70 39.74
C ILE A 321 -20.04 -7.85 38.89
N ILE A 322 -19.48 -7.21 37.87
CA ILE A 322 -20.21 -6.38 36.92
C ILE A 322 -19.97 -6.91 35.51
N TYR A 323 -21.03 -6.90 34.70
CA TYR A 323 -20.97 -7.20 33.28
C TYR A 323 -21.51 -6.02 32.47
N ALA A 324 -20.97 -5.84 31.27
CA ALA A 324 -21.44 -4.87 30.31
C ALA A 324 -21.50 -5.50 28.93
N LEU A 325 -22.42 -5.00 28.10
CA LEU A 325 -22.51 -5.34 26.68
C LEU A 325 -22.58 -4.03 25.90
N ASN A 326 -21.63 -3.80 25.00
CA ASN A 326 -21.55 -2.59 24.17
C ASN A 326 -21.67 -1.31 25.00
N GLU A 327 -20.81 -1.19 26.03
CA GLU A 327 -20.76 -0.07 26.99
C GLU A 327 -22.00 0.06 27.91
N GLN A 328 -23.04 -0.73 27.69
CA GLN A 328 -24.22 -0.76 28.56
C GLN A 328 -24.04 -1.78 29.67
N ARG A 329 -24.08 -1.30 30.92
CA ARG A 329 -24.05 -2.16 32.08
C ARG A 329 -25.28 -3.07 32.09
N LEU A 330 -25.06 -4.37 32.26
CA LEU A 330 -26.14 -5.29 32.55
C LEU A 330 -26.54 -5.06 34.00
N ASP A 331 -27.63 -4.32 34.21
CA ASP A 331 -28.14 -4.04 35.54
C ASP A 331 -28.41 -5.38 36.22
N HIS A 332 -27.62 -5.69 37.25
CA HIS A 332 -27.83 -6.47 38.47
C HIS A 332 -26.49 -6.44 39.23
N ARG A 333 -26.52 -6.14 40.54
CA ARG A 333 -25.32 -6.17 41.39
C ARG A 333 -25.21 -7.56 42.00
N PHE A 334 -24.11 -8.27 41.76
CA PHE A 334 -23.88 -9.59 42.33
C PHE A 334 -22.79 -9.51 43.41
N HIS A 335 -23.07 -10.01 44.61
CA HIS A 335 -22.12 -10.02 45.72
C HIS A 335 -21.23 -11.28 45.70
N PHE A 336 -19.95 -11.10 46.00
CA PHE A 336 -19.02 -12.19 46.29
C PHE A 336 -19.16 -12.56 47.77
N SER A 337 -19.52 -13.82 48.07
CA SER A 337 -19.53 -14.39 49.42
C SER A 337 -18.34 -15.32 49.65
#